data_AF-A0A5E3XD28-F1
#
_entry.id   AF-A0A5E3XD28-F1
#
_cell.length_a   1.000
_cell.length_b   1.000
_cell.length_c   1.000
_cell.angle_alpha   90.00
_cell.angle_beta   90.00
_cell.angle_gamma   90.00
#
_symmetry.space_group_name_H-M   'P 1'
#
loop_
_entity.id
_entity.type
_entity.pdbx_description
1 polymer ?
#
loop_
_entity_poly.entity_id
_entity_poly.type
_entity_poly.pdbx_seq_one_letter_code
_entity_poly.pdbx_strand_id
1 'polypeptide(L)'
;EDAEGLDKDEDEDEDDFKPSDRAQALKRKRIADEDKRKRRRLEREKEQELREETFKQKNPVRARATTAERYAWIAEAVPALRSYYDRLTTIRPKYLAHRIVPYARAESEMLEHAVMLDPGTKSQASYLPPVHIIIGANDKRQLRYLVNFVHMLPSFLKIIELKQKNPDSNLGRFGPRFWRSLLNIVWEEADLWADAADDEYSGKDLFRDHYEYLRQNRAERPAWGKLPCGHEVTEELLEKDALLRTGLLFQLNMWHLLHWLPELVHRDTLTAAGINRLKDEHGIHYTPDYTAPDPNNLNKVLGAIKRVALGGHPIRSDFWLEPWSAESDTLSDRGRWLQEMASFLSGVRGAEGLDVRKSGSRDWPYTSAALSRIKTKGMTEAKMDILENHLYLRYALASVARGHMPVEFQILPCGDISSCQECRLQYVRKHGDMMQQLDELPDEGPEYW
;
A
#
# COMPACT_ATOMS: atom_id res chain seq x y z
N GLU A 1 8.02 -11.41 70.36
CA GLU A 1 7.76 -12.74 69.77
C GLU A 1 8.31 -12.68 68.35
N ASP A 2 9.48 -13.18 67.95
CA ASP A 2 10.62 -13.88 68.55
C ASP A 2 11.83 -13.49 67.66
N ALA A 3 12.91 -12.90 68.15
CA ALA A 3 14.03 -13.49 68.90
C ALA A 3 14.80 -14.61 68.15
N GLU A 4 16.05 -14.26 67.84
CA GLU A 4 17.25 -15.11 67.80
C GLU A 4 17.53 -16.03 66.59
N GLY A 5 18.79 -15.92 66.10
CA GLY A 5 19.39 -16.74 65.06
C GLY A 5 20.59 -16.07 64.37
N LEU A 6 21.43 -15.37 65.14
CA LEU A 6 22.74 -14.87 64.69
C LEU A 6 23.74 -16.02 64.84
N ASP A 7 23.88 -16.84 63.80
CA ASP A 7 25.00 -17.77 63.69
C ASP A 7 26.26 -16.98 63.33
N LYS A 8 27.14 -16.89 64.30
CA LYS A 8 28.55 -16.53 64.16
C LYS A 8 29.23 -17.71 63.50
N ASP A 9 29.51 -17.60 62.20
CA ASP A 9 30.49 -18.47 61.56
C ASP A 9 31.90 -17.92 61.84
N GLU A 10 32.73 -18.86 62.24
CA GLU A 10 34.05 -18.75 62.81
C GLU A 10 35.06 -18.14 61.82
N ASP A 11 35.98 -17.35 62.38
CA ASP A 11 37.20 -16.88 61.71
C ASP A 11 38.07 -18.10 61.35
N GLU A 12 37.86 -18.69 60.16
CA GLU A 12 38.80 -19.60 59.53
C GLU A 12 39.97 -18.80 58.93
N ASP A 13 41.11 -18.89 59.60
CA ASP A 13 42.50 -18.76 59.13
C ASP A 13 42.71 -17.94 57.83
N GLU A 14 43.31 -16.75 57.97
CA GLU A 14 44.03 -16.05 56.89
C GLU A 14 45.21 -16.92 56.43
N ASP A 15 44.91 -17.89 55.57
CA ASP A 15 45.86 -18.75 54.91
C ASP A 15 46.80 -17.87 54.05
N ASP A 16 48.09 -18.04 54.28
CA ASP A 16 49.20 -17.24 53.74
C ASP A 16 49.33 -17.47 52.22
N PHE A 17 48.41 -16.87 51.44
CA PHE A 17 48.34 -17.03 49.99
C PHE A 17 49.56 -16.36 49.34
N LYS A 18 50.53 -17.18 48.93
CA LYS A 18 51.66 -16.74 48.13
C LYS A 18 51.11 -16.00 46.89
N PRO A 19 51.69 -14.85 46.47
CA PRO A 19 51.23 -14.09 45.30
C PRO A 19 51.06 -14.92 44.01
N SER A 20 51.75 -16.06 43.90
CA SER A 20 51.60 -17.05 42.82
C SER A 20 50.21 -17.72 42.77
N ASP A 21 49.59 -17.96 43.93
CA ASP A 21 48.38 -18.77 44.04
C ASP A 21 47.13 -17.93 43.76
N ARG A 22 47.19 -16.65 44.11
CA ARG A 22 46.20 -15.64 43.68
C ARG A 22 46.20 -15.47 42.16
N ALA A 23 47.37 -15.50 41.52
CA ALA A 23 47.49 -15.44 40.06
C ALA A 23 46.91 -16.71 39.39
N GLN A 24 47.15 -17.89 39.95
CA GLN A 24 46.56 -19.14 39.47
C GLN A 24 45.03 -19.18 39.66
N ALA A 25 44.52 -18.73 40.80
CA ALA A 25 43.08 -18.65 41.06
C ALA A 25 42.37 -17.70 40.08
N LEU A 26 42.96 -16.53 39.79
CA LEU A 26 42.44 -15.60 38.77
C LEU A 26 42.46 -16.22 37.37
N LYS A 27 43.49 -17.00 37.01
CA LYS A 27 43.55 -17.72 35.73
C LYS A 27 42.44 -18.77 35.63
N ARG A 28 42.22 -19.56 36.68
CA ARG A 28 41.13 -20.57 36.75
C ARG A 28 39.75 -19.90 36.64
N LYS A 29 39.55 -18.76 37.32
CA LYS A 29 38.31 -17.97 37.22
C LYS A 29 38.06 -17.45 35.81
N ARG A 30 39.07 -16.90 35.13
CA ARG A 30 38.95 -16.45 33.74
C ARG A 30 38.58 -17.59 32.78
N ILE A 31 39.22 -18.76 32.94
CA ILE A 31 38.90 -19.95 32.13
C ILE A 31 37.45 -20.39 32.37
N ALA A 32 37.01 -20.44 33.64
CA ALA A 32 35.63 -20.80 33.99
C ALA A 32 34.60 -19.80 33.44
N ASP A 33 34.91 -18.49 33.48
CA ASP A 33 34.06 -17.44 32.92
C ASP A 33 33.97 -17.53 31.38
N GLU A 34 35.08 -17.81 30.71
CA GLU A 34 35.12 -18.06 29.26
C GLU A 34 34.30 -19.30 28.87
N ASP A 35 34.45 -20.41 29.59
CA ASP A 35 33.69 -21.63 29.34
C ASP A 35 32.20 -21.44 29.59
N LYS A 36 31.84 -20.69 30.64
CA LYS A 36 30.44 -20.31 30.91
C LYS A 36 29.87 -19.43 29.79
N ARG A 37 30.66 -18.48 29.25
CA ARG A 37 30.26 -17.67 28.09
C ARG A 37 30.09 -18.53 26.82
N LYS A 38 30.99 -19.48 26.57
CA LYS A 38 30.89 -20.42 25.44
C LYS A 38 29.65 -21.31 25.55
N ARG A 39 29.36 -21.88 26.73
CA ARG A 39 28.15 -22.69 26.97
C ARG A 39 26.88 -21.87 26.71
N ARG A 40 26.79 -20.66 27.26
CA ARG A 40 25.64 -19.76 27.02
C ARG A 40 25.48 -19.40 25.55
N ARG A 41 26.58 -19.24 24.80
CA ARG A 41 26.54 -18.98 23.36
C ARG A 41 25.99 -20.19 22.59
N LEU A 42 26.50 -21.39 22.88
CA LEU A 42 26.03 -22.63 22.25
C LEU A 42 24.56 -22.92 22.57
N GLU A 43 24.11 -22.66 23.80
CA GLU A 43 22.70 -22.80 24.18
C GLU A 43 21.80 -21.85 23.38
N ARG A 44 22.20 -20.58 23.22
CA ARG A 44 21.46 -19.61 22.41
C ARG A 44 21.44 -19.98 20.93
N GLU A 45 22.56 -20.46 20.38
CA GLU A 45 22.65 -20.92 19.00
C GLU A 45 21.71 -22.13 18.77
N LYS A 46 21.72 -23.13 19.66
CA LYS A 46 20.78 -24.26 19.59
C LYS A 46 19.32 -23.84 19.70
N GLU A 47 19.01 -22.89 20.58
CA GLU A 47 17.65 -22.36 20.72
C GLU A 47 17.21 -21.62 19.45
N GLN A 48 18.11 -20.84 18.84
CA GLN A 48 17.85 -20.13 17.58
C GLN A 48 17.64 -21.10 16.42
N GLU A 49 18.47 -22.14 16.30
CA GLU A 49 18.31 -23.21 15.31
C GLU A 49 16.95 -23.92 15.47
N LEU A 50 16.58 -24.31 16.69
CA LEU A 50 15.30 -24.96 16.97
C LEU A 50 14.11 -24.06 16.61
N ARG A 51 14.19 -22.75 16.92
CA ARG A 51 13.16 -21.77 16.54
C ARG A 51 13.05 -21.66 15.01
N GLU A 52 14.18 -21.62 14.31
CA GLU A 52 14.23 -21.53 12.85
C GLU A 52 13.68 -22.81 12.18
N GLU A 53 14.03 -23.99 12.69
CA GLU A 53 13.48 -25.27 12.24
C GLU A 53 11.97 -25.34 12.47
N THR A 54 11.51 -24.96 13.67
CA THR A 54 10.08 -24.90 13.99
C THR A 54 9.35 -23.94 13.06
N PHE A 55 9.95 -22.80 12.74
CA PHE A 55 9.40 -21.83 11.80
C PHE A 55 9.34 -22.38 10.37
N LYS A 56 10.41 -23.03 9.89
CA LYS A 56 10.47 -23.71 8.58
C LYS A 56 9.42 -24.80 8.45
N GLN A 57 9.22 -25.61 9.50
CA GLN A 57 8.21 -26.66 9.53
C GLN A 57 6.78 -26.08 9.48
N LYS A 58 6.50 -25.03 10.27
CA LYS A 58 5.16 -24.42 10.34
C LYS A 58 4.84 -23.51 9.15
N ASN A 59 5.85 -22.89 8.53
CA ASN A 59 5.68 -21.86 7.51
C ASN A 59 6.69 -22.04 6.35
N PRO A 60 6.66 -23.18 5.62
CA PRO A 60 7.71 -23.53 4.66
C PRO A 60 7.92 -22.51 3.54
N VAL A 61 6.87 -21.81 3.11
CA VAL A 61 6.97 -20.76 2.08
C VAL A 61 7.53 -19.47 2.65
N ARG A 62 7.10 -19.04 3.85
CA ARG A 62 7.60 -17.82 4.49
C ARG A 62 9.07 -17.95 4.86
N ALA A 63 9.49 -19.14 5.28
CA ALA A 63 10.87 -19.46 5.60
C ALA A 63 11.81 -19.41 4.39
N ARG A 64 11.29 -19.42 3.15
CA ARG A 64 12.10 -19.12 1.94
C ARG A 64 12.37 -17.63 1.78
N ALA A 65 11.52 -16.77 2.33
CA ALA A 65 11.58 -15.31 2.16
C ALA A 65 12.19 -14.58 3.37
N THR A 66 12.16 -15.16 4.57
CA THR A 66 12.69 -14.54 5.79
C THR A 66 13.03 -15.58 6.85
N THR A 67 13.93 -15.22 7.78
CA THR A 67 14.18 -16.01 9.01
C THR A 67 13.08 -15.79 10.04
N ALA A 68 12.98 -16.71 11.01
CA ALA A 68 12.03 -16.64 12.12
C ALA A 68 12.23 -15.38 12.98
N GLU A 69 13.49 -15.02 13.26
CA GLU A 69 13.85 -13.83 14.04
C GLU A 69 13.42 -12.54 13.32
N ARG A 70 13.75 -12.43 12.04
CA ARG A 70 13.36 -11.27 11.22
C ARG A 70 11.84 -11.18 11.10
N TYR A 71 11.15 -12.31 10.92
CA TYR A 71 9.69 -12.33 10.88
C TYR A 71 9.06 -11.90 12.20
N ALA A 72 9.59 -12.36 13.33
CA ALA A 72 9.13 -11.96 14.67
C ALA A 72 9.30 -10.45 14.88
N TRP A 73 10.47 -9.91 14.53
CA TRP A 73 10.72 -8.47 14.59
C TRP A 73 9.77 -7.68 13.67
N ILE A 74 9.55 -8.12 12.43
CA ILE A 74 8.60 -7.49 11.50
C ILE A 74 7.17 -7.54 12.07
N ALA A 75 6.77 -8.66 12.66
CA ALA A 75 5.45 -8.84 13.25
C ALA A 75 5.19 -7.87 14.39
N GLU A 76 6.22 -7.49 15.13
CA GLU A 76 6.17 -6.52 16.23
C GLU A 76 6.28 -5.07 15.74
N ALA A 77 7.26 -4.80 14.87
CA ALA A 77 7.61 -3.44 14.46
C ALA A 77 6.70 -2.90 13.35
N VAL A 78 6.27 -3.74 12.39
CA VAL A 78 5.62 -3.30 11.14
C VAL A 78 4.49 -4.27 10.74
N PRO A 79 3.29 -4.12 11.35
CA PRO A 79 2.15 -5.00 11.07
C PRO A 79 1.74 -5.07 9.59
N ALA A 80 1.95 -3.99 8.83
CA ALA A 80 1.68 -3.96 7.40
C ALA A 80 2.55 -4.95 6.61
N LEU A 81 3.85 -5.01 6.93
CA LEU A 81 4.79 -5.92 6.28
C LEU A 81 4.57 -7.36 6.73
N ARG A 82 4.23 -7.59 8.01
CA ARG A 82 3.77 -8.91 8.48
C ARG A 82 2.60 -9.41 7.63
N SER A 83 1.59 -8.56 7.44
CA SER A 83 0.41 -8.89 6.65
C SER A 83 0.75 -9.24 5.19
N TYR A 84 1.81 -8.64 4.64
CA TYR A 84 2.35 -9.00 3.33
C TYR A 84 3.02 -10.39 3.34
N TYR A 85 3.94 -10.66 4.28
CA TYR A 85 4.53 -11.99 4.44
C TYR A 85 3.48 -13.08 4.68
N ASP A 86 2.41 -12.73 5.41
CA ASP A 86 1.28 -13.63 5.64
C ASP A 86 0.59 -14.04 4.33
N ARG A 87 0.58 -13.14 3.33
CA ARG A 87 -0.04 -13.32 2.02
C ARG A 87 0.89 -13.83 0.92
N LEU A 88 2.20 -13.94 1.15
CA LEU A 88 3.13 -14.48 0.14
C LEU A 88 2.74 -15.90 -0.33
N THR A 89 2.06 -16.66 0.51
CA THR A 89 1.52 -18.00 0.19
C THR A 89 0.20 -17.97 -0.57
N THR A 90 -0.50 -16.85 -0.55
CA THR A 90 -1.81 -16.74 -1.17
C THR A 90 -1.63 -16.56 -2.66
N ILE A 91 -2.19 -17.48 -3.44
CA ILE A 91 -2.20 -17.39 -4.90
C ILE A 91 -2.92 -16.11 -5.28
N ARG A 92 -2.28 -15.28 -6.11
CA ARG A 92 -2.91 -14.06 -6.64
C ARG A 92 -4.18 -14.46 -7.40
N PRO A 93 -5.35 -13.91 -7.06
CA PRO A 93 -6.57 -14.25 -7.77
C PRO A 93 -6.49 -13.89 -9.26
N LYS A 94 -7.11 -14.70 -10.12
CA LYS A 94 -7.09 -14.51 -11.58
C LYS A 94 -7.74 -13.20 -12.05
N TYR A 95 -8.67 -12.68 -11.27
CA TYR A 95 -9.38 -11.43 -11.54
C TYR A 95 -8.67 -10.20 -10.94
N LEU A 96 -7.46 -10.34 -10.39
CA LEU A 96 -6.67 -9.22 -9.93
C LEU A 96 -5.61 -8.91 -10.99
N ALA A 97 -5.61 -7.68 -11.51
CA ALA A 97 -4.66 -7.22 -12.52
C ALA A 97 -3.21 -7.59 -12.15
N HIS A 98 -2.37 -7.93 -13.12
CA HIS A 98 -0.98 -8.27 -12.81
C HIS A 98 -0.19 -7.04 -12.36
N ARG A 99 0.81 -7.25 -11.50
CA ARG A 99 1.79 -6.20 -11.18
C ARG A 99 2.69 -5.96 -12.39
N ILE A 100 3.07 -4.71 -12.63
CA ILE A 100 4.11 -4.39 -13.61
C ILE A 100 5.41 -5.09 -13.18
N VAL A 101 6.13 -5.69 -14.14
CA VAL A 101 7.29 -6.55 -13.85
C VAL A 101 8.38 -5.81 -13.06
N PRO A 102 8.86 -4.62 -13.49
CA PRO A 102 9.76 -3.79 -12.70
C PRO A 102 9.28 -3.52 -11.26
N TYR A 103 7.99 -3.27 -11.05
CA TYR A 103 7.43 -3.07 -9.71
C TYR A 103 7.49 -4.34 -8.86
N ALA A 104 7.09 -5.49 -9.41
CA ALA A 104 7.15 -6.77 -8.70
C ALA A 104 8.58 -7.15 -8.28
N ARG A 105 9.57 -6.80 -9.11
CA ARG A 105 10.99 -6.95 -8.80
C ARG A 105 11.40 -6.03 -7.65
N ALA A 106 11.08 -4.75 -7.73
CA ALA A 106 11.35 -3.76 -6.68
C ALA A 106 10.73 -4.16 -5.33
N GLU A 107 9.49 -4.68 -5.34
CA GLU A 107 8.82 -5.18 -4.14
C GLU A 107 9.56 -6.38 -3.52
N SER A 108 10.11 -7.26 -4.35
CA SER A 108 10.92 -8.39 -3.88
C SER A 108 12.24 -7.93 -3.27
N GLU A 109 12.96 -7.02 -3.93
CA GLU A 109 14.23 -6.44 -3.45
C GLU A 109 14.03 -5.61 -2.17
N MET A 110 12.91 -4.90 -2.04
CA MET A 110 12.54 -4.16 -0.83
C MET A 110 12.50 -5.05 0.42
N LEU A 111 12.10 -6.33 0.29
CA LEU A 111 12.05 -7.25 1.42
C LEU A 111 13.44 -7.55 1.97
N GLU A 112 14.46 -7.59 1.12
CA GLU A 112 15.86 -7.77 1.54
C GLU A 112 16.36 -6.60 2.39
N HIS A 113 15.74 -5.43 2.19
CA HIS A 113 16.04 -4.17 2.81
C HIS A 113 15.20 -3.80 4.05
N ALA A 114 14.49 -4.76 4.67
CA ALA A 114 13.63 -4.52 5.83
C ALA A 114 14.32 -3.79 7.02
N VAL A 115 15.65 -3.79 7.12
CA VAL A 115 16.40 -2.97 8.10
C VAL A 115 16.14 -1.46 7.96
N MET A 116 15.61 -1.01 6.81
CA MET A 116 15.29 0.40 6.56
C MET A 116 13.91 0.83 7.06
N LEU A 117 13.14 -0.08 7.68
CA LEU A 117 11.81 0.18 8.21
C LEU A 117 11.84 1.14 9.41
N ASP A 118 10.95 2.12 9.39
CA ASP A 118 10.60 2.92 10.55
C ASP A 118 9.47 2.21 11.33
N PRO A 119 9.67 1.82 12.60
CA PRO A 119 8.64 1.18 13.42
C PRO A 119 7.46 2.11 13.78
N GLY A 120 7.51 3.39 13.39
CA GLY A 120 6.58 4.42 13.82
C GLY A 120 5.15 4.36 13.28
N THR A 121 4.84 3.47 12.32
CA THR A 121 3.58 3.56 11.57
C THR A 121 2.82 2.24 11.58
N LYS A 122 1.73 2.21 12.35
CA LYS A 122 0.97 0.98 12.65
C LYS A 122 -0.41 0.91 12.00
N SER A 123 -0.92 2.00 11.42
CA SER A 123 -2.30 2.03 10.96
C SER A 123 -2.44 1.66 9.48
N GLN A 124 -3.29 0.66 9.21
CA GLN A 124 -3.77 0.32 7.87
C GLN A 124 -5.09 1.04 7.54
N ALA A 125 -5.38 2.16 8.22
CA ALA A 125 -6.61 2.89 8.02
C ALA A 125 -6.58 3.69 6.71
N SER A 126 -7.73 3.74 6.04
CA SER A 126 -7.92 4.39 4.74
C SER A 126 -9.34 4.94 4.61
N TYR A 127 -9.55 5.87 3.68
CA TYR A 127 -10.90 6.36 3.32
C TYR A 127 -11.60 5.45 2.31
N LEU A 128 -10.85 4.58 1.63
CA LEU A 128 -11.38 3.59 0.70
C LEU A 128 -11.05 2.18 1.18
N PRO A 129 -11.88 1.17 0.85
CA PRO A 129 -11.64 -0.20 1.29
C PRO A 129 -10.31 -0.73 0.74
N PRO A 130 -9.39 -1.23 1.59
CA PRO A 130 -8.14 -1.81 1.09
C PRO A 130 -8.38 -3.01 0.17
N VAL A 131 -7.70 -3.06 -0.98
CA VAL A 131 -7.82 -4.16 -1.95
C VAL A 131 -7.62 -5.54 -1.29
N HIS A 132 -6.66 -5.63 -0.36
CA HIS A 132 -6.37 -6.88 0.35
C HIS A 132 -7.55 -7.41 1.21
N ILE A 133 -8.46 -6.55 1.67
CA ILE A 133 -9.68 -6.95 2.39
C ILE A 133 -10.68 -7.58 1.43
N ILE A 134 -10.79 -7.03 0.22
CA ILE A 134 -11.70 -7.51 -0.83
C ILE A 134 -11.22 -8.85 -1.41
N ILE A 135 -9.92 -8.97 -1.73
CA ILE A 135 -9.36 -10.22 -2.26
C ILE A 135 -9.20 -11.33 -1.22
N GLY A 136 -9.16 -10.97 0.07
CA GLY A 136 -9.09 -11.95 1.16
C GLY A 136 -10.44 -12.53 1.57
N ALA A 137 -11.55 -12.03 0.99
CA ALA A 137 -12.88 -12.55 1.23
C ALA A 137 -13.16 -13.79 0.36
N ASN A 138 -14.14 -14.60 0.75
CA ASN A 138 -14.67 -15.64 -0.15
C ASN A 138 -15.41 -14.99 -1.33
N ASP A 139 -15.61 -15.75 -2.41
CA ASP A 139 -16.14 -15.19 -3.66
C ASP A 139 -17.46 -14.42 -3.48
N LYS A 140 -18.43 -14.97 -2.74
CA LYS A 140 -19.72 -14.29 -2.49
C LYS A 140 -19.52 -12.95 -1.76
N ARG A 141 -18.75 -12.93 -0.67
CA ARG A 141 -18.47 -11.70 0.06
C ARG A 141 -17.68 -10.71 -0.79
N GLN A 142 -16.76 -11.18 -1.60
CA GLN A 142 -16.00 -10.32 -2.48
C GLN A 142 -16.90 -9.59 -3.49
N LEU A 143 -17.85 -10.31 -4.12
CA LEU A 143 -18.81 -9.70 -5.04
C LEU A 143 -19.59 -8.58 -4.34
N ARG A 144 -20.10 -8.86 -3.14
CA ARG A 144 -20.76 -7.86 -2.30
C ARG A 144 -19.87 -6.66 -1.98
N TYR A 145 -18.62 -6.90 -1.62
CA TYR A 145 -17.69 -5.84 -1.26
C TYR A 145 -17.43 -4.92 -2.46
N LEU A 146 -17.39 -5.47 -3.68
CA LEU A 146 -17.25 -4.70 -4.92
C LEU A 146 -18.52 -3.92 -5.26
N VAL A 147 -19.71 -4.51 -5.09
CA VAL A 147 -21.00 -3.81 -5.22
C VAL A 147 -21.04 -2.60 -4.29
N ASN A 148 -20.74 -2.83 -3.01
CA ASN A 148 -20.71 -1.76 -2.01
C ASN A 148 -19.64 -0.71 -2.31
N PHE A 149 -18.47 -1.11 -2.82
CA PHE A 149 -17.46 -0.16 -3.24
C PHE A 149 -17.99 0.78 -4.33
N VAL A 150 -18.65 0.27 -5.37
CA VAL A 150 -19.23 1.08 -6.44
C VAL A 150 -20.29 2.03 -5.89
N HIS A 151 -21.28 1.51 -5.15
CA HIS A 151 -22.39 2.30 -4.61
C HIS A 151 -21.90 3.40 -3.65
N MET A 152 -20.91 3.09 -2.83
CA MET A 152 -20.44 3.97 -1.76
C MET A 152 -19.21 4.81 -2.13
N LEU A 153 -18.63 4.64 -3.33
CA LEU A 153 -17.47 5.42 -3.75
C LEU A 153 -17.71 6.94 -3.61
N PRO A 154 -18.83 7.52 -4.09
CA PRO A 154 -19.09 8.95 -3.90
C PRO A 154 -19.17 9.34 -2.42
N SER A 155 -19.77 8.49 -1.58
CA SER A 155 -19.84 8.70 -0.13
C SER A 155 -18.46 8.71 0.53
N PHE A 156 -17.59 7.78 0.16
CA PHE A 156 -16.22 7.72 0.69
C PHE A 156 -15.40 8.96 0.31
N LEU A 157 -15.55 9.44 -0.93
CA LEU A 157 -14.87 10.64 -1.38
C LEU A 157 -15.46 11.90 -0.72
N LYS A 158 -16.78 11.96 -0.50
CA LYS A 158 -17.44 13.05 0.23
C LYS A 158 -16.93 13.19 1.67
N ILE A 159 -16.59 12.08 2.34
CA ILE A 159 -15.99 12.13 3.68
C ILE A 159 -14.65 12.89 3.64
N ILE A 160 -13.83 12.68 2.61
CA ILE A 160 -12.55 13.39 2.45
C ILE A 160 -12.81 14.89 2.25
N GLU A 161 -13.74 15.25 1.36
CA GLU A 161 -14.15 16.64 1.12
C GLU A 161 -14.60 17.32 2.43
N LEU A 162 -15.51 16.68 3.17
CA LEU A 162 -16.03 17.19 4.44
C LEU A 162 -14.93 17.31 5.50
N LYS A 163 -14.04 16.33 5.60
CA LYS A 163 -12.90 16.36 6.54
C LYS A 163 -11.89 17.45 6.16
N GLN A 164 -11.70 17.74 4.87
CA GLN A 164 -10.86 18.85 4.41
C GLN A 164 -11.48 20.21 4.75
N LYS A 165 -12.81 20.35 4.62
CA LYS A 165 -13.55 21.57 4.99
C LYS A 165 -13.63 21.77 6.50
N ASN A 166 -13.76 20.69 7.26
CA ASN A 166 -13.86 20.69 8.71
C ASN A 166 -12.79 19.77 9.34
N PRO A 167 -11.51 20.19 9.41
CA PRO A 167 -10.41 19.36 9.90
C PRO A 167 -10.60 18.81 11.33
N ASP A 168 -11.32 19.54 12.18
CA ASP A 168 -11.58 19.18 13.58
C ASP A 168 -12.78 18.23 13.77
N SER A 169 -13.52 17.93 12.70
CA SER A 169 -14.64 16.96 12.75
C SER A 169 -14.19 15.58 13.19
N ASN A 170 -15.13 14.78 13.72
CA ASN A 170 -14.83 13.41 14.08
C ASN A 170 -14.79 12.46 12.86
N LEU A 171 -14.97 12.95 11.63
CA LEU A 171 -14.72 12.20 10.40
C LEU A 171 -13.26 11.74 10.32
N GLY A 172 -13.02 10.58 9.71
CA GLY A 172 -11.67 10.03 9.60
C GLY A 172 -11.60 8.77 8.75
N ARG A 173 -10.39 8.23 8.65
CA ARG A 173 -10.13 6.95 7.98
C ARG A 173 -10.74 5.81 8.77
N PHE A 174 -11.00 4.69 8.08
CA PHE A 174 -11.55 3.49 8.70
C PHE A 174 -10.49 2.38 8.78
N GLY A 175 -10.44 1.72 9.93
CA GLY A 175 -9.56 0.56 10.13
C GLY A 175 -10.09 -0.73 9.48
N PRO A 176 -9.25 -1.78 9.37
CA PRO A 176 -9.64 -3.03 8.70
C PRO A 176 -10.85 -3.77 9.30
N ARG A 177 -11.14 -3.60 10.59
CA ARG A 177 -12.33 -4.20 11.21
C ARG A 177 -13.61 -3.51 10.73
N PHE A 178 -13.62 -2.17 10.78
CA PHE A 178 -14.74 -1.37 10.30
C PHE A 178 -15.03 -1.65 8.83
N TRP A 179 -13.99 -1.70 7.98
CA TRP A 179 -14.17 -2.04 6.56
C TRP A 179 -14.86 -3.40 6.34
N ARG A 180 -14.48 -4.43 7.10
CA ARG A 180 -15.13 -5.75 6.98
C ARG A 180 -16.60 -5.71 7.40
N SER A 181 -16.93 -4.98 8.46
CA SER A 181 -18.32 -4.82 8.90
C SER A 181 -19.13 -4.06 7.86
N LEU A 182 -18.64 -2.89 7.45
CA LEU A 182 -19.29 -1.99 6.50
C LEU A 182 -19.57 -2.67 5.15
N LEU A 183 -18.57 -3.37 4.60
CA LEU A 183 -18.71 -4.01 3.28
C LEU A 183 -19.55 -5.29 3.31
N ASN A 184 -19.81 -5.89 4.48
CA ASN A 184 -20.58 -7.13 4.57
C ASN A 184 -22.11 -6.90 4.56
N ILE A 185 -22.53 -5.66 4.78
CA ILE A 185 -23.92 -5.20 4.71
C ILE A 185 -24.38 -5.18 3.25
N VAL A 186 -25.66 -5.43 3.00
CA VAL A 186 -26.28 -5.18 1.70
C VAL A 186 -26.89 -3.79 1.80
N TRP A 187 -26.27 -2.81 1.14
CA TRP A 187 -26.73 -1.43 1.23
C TRP A 187 -27.76 -1.13 0.16
N GLU A 188 -28.85 -0.49 0.55
CA GLU A 188 -29.71 0.28 -0.35
C GLU A 188 -29.50 1.79 -0.15
N GLU A 189 -29.80 2.60 -1.16
CA GLU A 189 -29.64 4.06 -1.07
C GLU A 189 -30.50 4.66 0.05
N ALA A 190 -31.70 4.11 0.24
CA ALA A 190 -32.62 4.57 1.29
C ALA A 190 -32.05 4.29 2.70
N ASP A 191 -31.44 3.12 2.90
CA ASP A 191 -30.88 2.69 4.19
C ASP A 191 -29.74 3.59 4.66
N LEU A 192 -28.98 4.16 3.72
CA LEU A 192 -27.89 5.07 4.06
C LEU A 192 -28.38 6.32 4.81
N TRP A 193 -29.64 6.72 4.60
CA TRP A 193 -30.23 7.93 5.17
C TRP A 193 -31.39 7.67 6.13
N ALA A 194 -31.68 6.41 6.43
CA ALA A 194 -32.73 5.99 7.34
C ALA A 194 -32.32 6.13 8.81
N ASP A 195 -33.31 6.20 9.71
CA ASP A 195 -33.06 6.01 11.14
C ASP A 195 -32.83 4.51 11.39
N ALA A 196 -31.57 4.12 11.53
CA ALA A 196 -31.21 2.76 11.90
C ALA A 196 -31.25 2.58 13.43
N ALA A 197 -31.45 1.34 13.87
CA ALA A 197 -31.31 1.00 15.28
C ALA A 197 -29.85 1.19 15.75
N ASP A 198 -29.65 1.35 17.07
CA ASP A 198 -28.31 1.60 17.65
C ASP A 198 -27.30 0.44 17.41
N ASP A 199 -27.79 -0.76 17.07
CA ASP A 199 -26.99 -1.95 16.75
C ASP A 199 -26.80 -2.20 15.25
N GLU A 200 -27.39 -1.36 14.39
CA GLU A 200 -27.30 -1.45 12.93
C GLU A 200 -26.34 -0.40 12.36
N TYR A 201 -25.49 -0.82 11.42
CA TYR A 201 -24.65 0.11 10.69
C TYR A 201 -25.48 0.95 9.72
N SER A 202 -25.27 2.26 9.73
CA SER A 202 -25.99 3.21 8.87
C SER A 202 -25.07 4.32 8.34
N GLY A 203 -25.63 5.27 7.59
CA GLY A 203 -24.91 6.47 7.21
C GLY A 203 -24.42 7.29 8.41
N LYS A 204 -25.00 7.09 9.60
CA LYS A 204 -24.55 7.72 10.85
C LYS A 204 -23.14 7.26 11.23
N ASP A 205 -22.78 6.01 11.01
CA ASP A 205 -21.42 5.50 11.27
C ASP A 205 -20.40 6.04 10.27
N LEU A 206 -20.85 6.27 9.04
CA LEU A 206 -20.01 6.74 7.94
C LEU A 206 -19.74 8.24 8.02
N PHE A 207 -20.80 9.04 8.23
CA PHE A 207 -20.74 10.50 8.23
C PHE A 207 -20.70 11.12 9.63
N ARG A 208 -20.87 10.31 10.69
CA ARG A 208 -20.68 10.71 12.09
C ARG A 208 -21.38 12.04 12.41
N ASP A 209 -20.64 13.07 12.84
CA ASP A 209 -21.17 14.39 13.19
C ASP A 209 -21.82 15.16 12.02
N HIS A 210 -21.54 14.78 10.76
CA HIS A 210 -22.14 15.37 9.57
C HIS A 210 -23.43 14.67 9.12
N TYR A 211 -23.78 13.52 9.72
CA TYR A 211 -24.91 12.71 9.27
C TYR A 211 -26.23 13.49 9.25
N GLU A 212 -26.57 14.15 10.37
CA GLU A 212 -27.83 14.90 10.48
C GLU A 212 -27.94 16.04 9.47
N TYR A 213 -26.82 16.75 9.23
CA TYR A 213 -26.76 17.79 8.22
C TYR A 213 -27.05 17.23 6.82
N LEU A 214 -26.37 16.16 6.40
CA LEU A 214 -26.56 15.55 5.09
C LEU A 214 -27.96 14.92 4.94
N ARG A 215 -28.48 14.35 6.03
CA ARG A 215 -29.84 13.82 6.08
C ARG A 215 -30.88 14.92 5.86
N GLN A 216 -30.70 16.10 6.46
CA GLN A 216 -31.64 17.22 6.28
C GLN A 216 -31.45 17.95 4.94
N ASN A 217 -30.24 17.95 4.38
CA ASN A 217 -29.88 18.70 3.18
C ASN A 217 -29.64 17.77 1.99
N ARG A 218 -30.72 17.35 1.31
CA ARG A 218 -30.66 16.39 0.19
C ARG A 218 -29.69 16.78 -0.94
N ALA A 219 -29.56 18.07 -1.24
CA ALA A 219 -28.67 18.57 -2.29
C ALA A 219 -27.18 18.40 -1.96
N GLU A 220 -26.83 18.24 -0.69
CA GLU A 220 -25.46 18.05 -0.21
C GLU A 220 -25.08 16.58 -0.10
N ARG A 221 -26.05 15.67 -0.27
CA ARG A 221 -25.81 14.24 -0.19
C ARG A 221 -24.93 13.80 -1.37
N PRO A 222 -23.94 12.93 -1.13
CA PRO A 222 -23.25 12.27 -2.23
C PRO A 222 -24.25 11.44 -3.04
N ALA A 223 -24.05 11.39 -4.36
CA ALA A 223 -24.85 10.55 -5.25
C ALA A 223 -24.67 9.06 -4.90
N TRP A 224 -25.69 8.26 -5.18
CA TRP A 224 -25.53 6.81 -5.22
C TRP A 224 -24.63 6.42 -6.39
N GLY A 225 -23.55 5.71 -6.09
CA GLY A 225 -22.55 5.36 -7.10
C GLY A 225 -23.06 4.34 -8.10
N LYS A 226 -22.62 4.45 -9.35
CA LYS A 226 -22.93 3.52 -10.44
C LYS A 226 -21.66 3.06 -11.12
N LEU A 227 -21.74 2.03 -11.96
CA LEU A 227 -20.61 1.63 -12.80
C LEU A 227 -20.16 2.79 -13.72
N PRO A 228 -18.91 2.78 -14.24
CA PRO A 228 -18.44 3.83 -15.15
C PRO A 228 -19.28 3.96 -16.44
N CYS A 229 -20.01 2.92 -16.83
CA CYS A 229 -20.98 2.95 -17.93
C CYS A 229 -22.40 3.40 -17.52
N GLY A 230 -22.59 3.87 -16.29
CA GLY A 230 -23.86 4.40 -15.76
C GLY A 230 -24.88 3.37 -15.29
N HIS A 231 -24.59 2.06 -15.42
CA HIS A 231 -25.48 0.99 -14.97
C HIS A 231 -25.35 0.72 -13.45
N GLU A 232 -26.43 0.25 -12.84
CA GLU A 232 -26.41 -0.28 -11.47
C GLU A 232 -25.55 -1.54 -11.40
N VAL A 233 -24.84 -1.72 -10.29
CA VAL A 233 -24.05 -2.92 -10.06
C VAL A 233 -24.81 -3.89 -9.15
N THR A 234 -24.76 -5.18 -9.47
CA THR A 234 -25.32 -6.24 -8.61
C THR A 234 -24.33 -7.38 -8.44
N GLU A 235 -24.54 -8.22 -7.42
CA GLU A 235 -23.69 -9.40 -7.19
C GLU A 235 -23.75 -10.34 -8.41
N GLU A 236 -24.92 -10.53 -9.02
CA GLU A 236 -25.12 -11.39 -10.20
C GLU A 236 -24.43 -10.86 -11.46
N LEU A 237 -24.43 -9.54 -11.64
CA LEU A 237 -23.73 -8.89 -12.75
C LEU A 237 -22.22 -9.15 -12.63
N LEU A 238 -21.66 -8.93 -11.44
CA LEU A 238 -20.23 -9.16 -11.19
C LEU A 238 -19.87 -10.65 -11.26
N GLU A 239 -20.73 -11.56 -10.80
CA GLU A 239 -20.50 -13.00 -10.88
C GLU A 239 -20.24 -13.46 -12.32
N LYS A 240 -20.97 -12.89 -13.29
CA LYS A 240 -20.90 -13.23 -14.72
C LYS A 240 -19.84 -12.43 -15.48
N ASP A 241 -19.28 -11.39 -14.89
CA ASP A 241 -18.38 -10.43 -15.55
C ASP A 241 -17.03 -10.32 -14.85
N ALA A 242 -16.16 -11.32 -15.09
CA ALA A 242 -14.81 -11.35 -14.53
C ALA A 242 -13.94 -10.15 -14.97
N LEU A 243 -14.16 -9.62 -16.19
CA LEU A 243 -13.43 -8.47 -16.70
C LEU A 243 -13.79 -7.21 -15.90
N LEU A 244 -15.09 -6.98 -15.67
CA LEU A 244 -15.55 -5.86 -14.84
C LEU A 244 -15.07 -5.99 -13.39
N ARG A 245 -15.08 -7.19 -12.80
CA ARG A 245 -14.49 -7.42 -11.46
C ARG A 245 -13.02 -7.00 -11.42
N THR A 246 -12.27 -7.37 -12.45
CA THR A 246 -10.85 -7.00 -12.59
C THR A 246 -10.70 -5.49 -12.73
N GLY A 247 -11.55 -4.85 -13.54
CA GLY A 247 -11.59 -3.41 -13.72
C GLY A 247 -11.86 -2.63 -12.44
N LEU A 248 -12.85 -3.06 -11.65
CA LEU A 248 -13.18 -2.41 -10.37
C LEU A 248 -12.04 -2.51 -9.35
N LEU A 249 -11.37 -3.67 -9.27
CA LEU A 249 -10.21 -3.84 -8.40
C LEU A 249 -9.01 -2.99 -8.85
N PHE A 250 -8.79 -2.90 -10.16
CA PHE A 250 -7.76 -2.05 -10.74
C PHE A 250 -8.02 -0.57 -10.41
N GLN A 251 -9.25 -0.09 -10.65
CA GLN A 251 -9.68 1.28 -10.35
C GLN A 251 -9.55 1.61 -8.85
N LEU A 252 -9.95 0.70 -7.97
CA LEU A 252 -9.75 0.85 -6.52
C LEU A 252 -8.26 0.95 -6.16
N ASN A 253 -7.40 0.12 -6.76
CA ASN A 253 -5.96 0.21 -6.56
C ASN A 253 -5.40 1.57 -7.02
N MET A 254 -5.89 2.11 -8.14
CA MET A 254 -5.48 3.42 -8.61
C MET A 254 -5.87 4.56 -7.66
N TRP A 255 -7.05 4.47 -7.07
CA TRP A 255 -7.45 5.38 -6.00
C TRP A 255 -6.56 5.25 -4.75
N HIS A 256 -6.17 4.04 -4.37
CA HIS A 256 -5.20 3.85 -3.29
C HIS A 256 -3.86 4.50 -3.61
N LEU A 257 -3.39 4.42 -4.85
CA LEU A 257 -2.14 5.06 -5.28
C LEU A 257 -2.24 6.59 -5.17
N LEU A 258 -3.35 7.18 -5.62
CA LEU A 258 -3.63 8.61 -5.49
C LEU A 258 -3.63 9.11 -4.03
N HIS A 259 -4.17 8.30 -3.10
CA HIS A 259 -4.18 8.65 -1.68
C HIS A 259 -2.87 8.30 -0.96
N TRP A 260 -2.06 7.40 -1.51
CA TRP A 260 -0.80 6.98 -0.93
C TRP A 260 0.37 7.91 -1.27
N LEU A 261 0.51 8.28 -2.55
CA LEU A 261 1.62 9.13 -3.00
C LEU A 261 1.79 10.45 -2.20
N PRO A 262 0.72 11.16 -1.76
CA PRO A 262 0.85 12.31 -0.88
C PRO A 262 1.64 12.03 0.41
N GLU A 263 1.51 10.84 1.00
CA GLU A 263 2.19 10.47 2.25
C GLU A 263 3.72 10.31 2.09
N LEU A 264 4.20 10.24 0.84
CA LEU A 264 5.63 10.26 0.51
C LEU A 264 6.18 11.69 0.39
N VAL A 265 5.33 12.71 0.23
CA VAL A 265 5.77 14.10 0.03
C VAL A 265 6.12 14.75 1.38
N HIS A 266 7.03 15.73 1.37
CA HIS A 266 7.32 16.50 2.57
C HIS A 266 6.07 17.25 3.07
N ARG A 267 5.83 17.22 4.38
CA ARG A 267 4.63 17.82 5.00
C ARG A 267 4.50 19.31 4.73
N ASP A 268 5.63 20.02 4.76
CA ASP A 268 5.68 21.46 4.49
C ASP A 268 5.32 21.76 3.03
N THR A 269 5.73 20.89 2.10
CA THR A 269 5.37 21.00 0.68
C THR A 269 3.89 20.78 0.45
N LEU A 270 3.27 19.79 1.13
CA LEU A 270 1.82 19.57 1.07
C LEU A 270 1.05 20.75 1.64
N THR A 271 1.50 21.29 2.78
CA THR A 271 0.87 22.43 3.45
C THR A 271 0.99 23.69 2.59
N ALA A 272 2.16 23.96 2.01
CA ALA A 272 2.38 25.07 1.09
C ALA A 272 1.55 24.95 -0.20
N ALA A 273 1.20 23.71 -0.59
CA ALA A 273 0.30 23.43 -1.70
C ALA A 273 -1.19 23.50 -1.30
N GLY A 274 -1.52 23.90 -0.06
CA GLY A 274 -2.91 24.00 0.41
C GLY A 274 -3.57 22.66 0.74
N ILE A 275 -2.79 21.57 0.87
CA ILE A 275 -3.31 20.28 1.33
C ILE A 275 -3.26 20.28 2.86
N ASN A 276 -4.42 20.32 3.49
CA ASN A 276 -4.48 20.47 4.95
C ASN A 276 -3.95 19.24 5.68
N ARG A 277 -3.34 19.51 6.84
CA ARG A 277 -2.98 18.49 7.82
C ARG A 277 -4.25 17.99 8.51
N LEU A 278 -4.60 16.73 8.30
CA LEU A 278 -5.76 16.10 8.90
C LEU A 278 -5.35 15.21 10.07
N LYS A 279 -6.25 15.05 11.05
CA LYS A 279 -6.07 14.17 12.21
C LYS A 279 -7.34 13.35 12.44
N ASP A 280 -7.16 12.06 12.66
CA ASP A 280 -8.19 11.12 13.10
C ASP A 280 -7.66 10.21 14.22
N GLU A 281 -8.46 9.23 14.63
CA GLU A 281 -8.08 8.22 15.64
C GLU A 281 -6.86 7.38 15.22
N HIS A 282 -6.53 7.37 13.93
CA HIS A 282 -5.43 6.63 13.34
C HIS A 282 -4.18 7.48 13.11
N GLY A 283 -4.20 8.75 13.53
CA GLY A 283 -3.06 9.65 13.50
C GLY A 283 -3.19 10.80 12.50
N ILE A 284 -2.05 11.38 12.15
CA ILE A 284 -1.97 12.53 11.23
C ILE A 284 -1.77 12.03 9.81
N HIS A 285 -2.47 12.62 8.85
CA HIS A 285 -2.36 12.30 7.42
C HIS A 285 -2.62 13.55 6.55
N TYR A 286 -2.30 13.47 5.26
CA TYR A 286 -2.45 14.56 4.28
C TYR A 286 -3.19 14.06 3.03
N THR A 287 -4.35 13.44 3.23
CA THR A 287 -5.15 12.92 2.13
C THR A 287 -5.83 14.07 1.40
N PRO A 288 -5.48 14.35 0.13
CA PRO A 288 -6.09 15.43 -0.62
C PRO A 288 -7.51 15.06 -1.06
N ASP A 289 -8.34 16.08 -1.23
CA ASP A 289 -9.62 15.94 -1.92
C ASP A 289 -9.41 16.07 -3.43
N TYR A 290 -9.63 14.97 -4.15
CA TYR A 290 -9.51 14.92 -5.60
C TYR A 290 -10.83 15.19 -6.32
N THR A 291 -11.94 15.35 -5.59
CA THR A 291 -13.27 15.65 -6.15
C THR A 291 -13.47 17.13 -6.41
N ALA A 292 -12.74 17.99 -5.70
CA ALA A 292 -12.72 19.42 -5.94
C ALA A 292 -12.15 19.71 -7.35
N PRO A 293 -12.85 20.51 -8.18
CA PRO A 293 -12.29 20.96 -9.44
C PRO A 293 -10.97 21.72 -9.20
N ASP A 294 -9.87 21.26 -9.80
CA ASP A 294 -8.66 22.08 -10.01
C ASP A 294 -8.60 22.49 -11.48
N PRO A 295 -9.49 23.40 -11.93
CA PRO A 295 -9.67 23.71 -13.35
C PRO A 295 -8.39 24.26 -14.00
N ASN A 296 -7.45 24.75 -13.20
CA ASN A 296 -6.25 25.42 -13.65
C ASN A 296 -4.96 24.61 -13.40
N ASN A 297 -5.06 23.38 -12.86
CA ASN A 297 -3.92 22.57 -12.42
C ASN A 297 -2.91 23.39 -11.59
N LEU A 298 -3.40 24.31 -10.75
CA LEU A 298 -2.54 25.25 -10.02
C LEU A 298 -1.73 24.52 -8.96
N ASN A 299 -2.26 23.42 -8.43
CA ASN A 299 -1.58 22.62 -7.46
C ASN A 299 -0.56 21.69 -8.13
N LYS A 300 0.68 22.19 -8.28
CA LYS A 300 1.79 21.43 -8.88
C LYS A 300 2.04 20.08 -8.22
N VAL A 301 1.81 19.97 -6.91
CA VAL A 301 2.01 18.72 -6.15
C VAL A 301 0.95 17.69 -6.53
N LEU A 302 -0.33 18.08 -6.53
CA LEU A 302 -1.42 17.20 -6.97
C LEU A 302 -1.27 16.83 -8.46
N GLY A 303 -0.85 17.79 -9.30
CA GLY A 303 -0.55 17.53 -10.70
C GLY A 303 0.55 16.48 -10.88
N ALA A 304 1.64 16.56 -10.11
CA ALA A 304 2.70 15.55 -10.15
C ALA A 304 2.20 14.17 -9.69
N ILE A 305 1.41 14.12 -8.62
CA ILE A 305 0.81 12.86 -8.12
C ILE A 305 -0.12 12.25 -9.17
N LYS A 306 -1.00 13.04 -9.78
CA LYS A 306 -1.89 12.60 -10.87
C LYS A 306 -1.11 12.13 -12.10
N ARG A 307 0.02 12.77 -12.46
CA ARG A 307 0.86 12.30 -13.58
C ARG A 307 1.54 10.98 -13.30
N VAL A 308 1.98 10.74 -12.06
CA VAL A 308 2.58 9.46 -11.66
C VAL A 308 1.53 8.35 -11.59
N ALA A 309 0.37 8.63 -10.98
CA ALA A 309 -0.66 7.63 -10.77
C ALA A 309 -1.55 7.38 -11.99
N LEU A 310 -1.94 8.41 -12.74
CA LEU A 310 -2.94 8.33 -13.80
C LEU A 310 -2.39 8.74 -15.16
N GLY A 311 -1.08 8.86 -15.35
CA GLY A 311 -0.50 9.36 -16.60
C GLY A 311 -0.88 10.80 -16.97
N GLY A 312 -1.52 11.54 -16.06
CA GLY A 312 -2.06 12.87 -16.29
C GLY A 312 -3.50 12.90 -16.80
N HIS A 313 -4.17 11.75 -16.91
CA HIS A 313 -5.59 11.69 -17.23
C HIS A 313 -6.43 12.37 -16.14
N PRO A 314 -7.53 13.06 -16.52
CA PRO A 314 -8.42 13.67 -15.56
C PRO A 314 -9.21 12.62 -14.77
N ILE A 315 -9.68 13.01 -13.60
CA ILE A 315 -10.70 12.28 -12.85
C ILE A 315 -12.04 12.71 -13.43
N ARG A 316 -12.89 11.76 -13.81
CA ARG A 316 -14.19 12.03 -14.41
C ARG A 316 -15.12 12.65 -13.38
N SER A 317 -16.15 13.37 -13.86
CA SER A 317 -17.16 14.01 -13.00
C SER A 317 -18.01 13.02 -12.20
N ASP A 318 -18.03 11.75 -12.60
CA ASP A 318 -18.70 10.65 -11.90
C ASP A 318 -17.76 9.88 -10.96
N PHE A 319 -16.60 10.46 -10.64
CA PHE A 319 -15.58 9.92 -9.73
C PHE A 319 -14.86 8.66 -10.22
N TRP A 320 -15.10 8.23 -11.46
CA TRP A 320 -14.30 7.18 -12.07
C TRP A 320 -13.00 7.73 -12.65
N LEU A 321 -11.97 6.90 -12.66
CA LEU A 321 -10.67 7.27 -13.25
C LEU A 321 -10.64 6.77 -14.69
N GLU A 322 -10.01 7.52 -15.57
CA GLU A 322 -9.66 7.00 -16.88
C GLU A 322 -8.66 5.84 -16.69
N PRO A 323 -8.93 4.62 -17.20
CA PRO A 323 -8.01 3.51 -17.07
C PRO A 323 -6.64 3.87 -17.67
N TRP A 324 -5.59 3.72 -16.86
CA TRP A 324 -4.23 4.03 -17.28
C TRP A 324 -3.23 3.15 -16.52
N SER A 325 -2.17 2.73 -17.20
CA SER A 325 -1.03 2.02 -16.62
C SER A 325 0.28 2.66 -17.08
N ALA A 326 1.34 2.47 -16.31
CA ALA A 326 2.68 2.92 -16.66
C ALA A 326 3.27 2.17 -17.86
N GLU A 327 2.70 1.03 -18.25
CA GLU A 327 2.98 0.40 -19.53
C GLU A 327 2.43 1.28 -20.64
N SER A 328 3.33 1.85 -21.43
CA SER A 328 3.00 2.77 -22.51
C SER A 328 3.34 2.14 -23.85
N ASP A 329 2.46 2.34 -24.82
CA ASP A 329 2.63 1.84 -26.19
C ASP A 329 3.78 2.52 -26.94
N THR A 330 4.26 3.68 -26.47
CA THR A 330 5.35 4.42 -27.12
C THR A 330 6.51 4.73 -26.18
N LEU A 331 7.73 4.68 -26.72
CA LEU A 331 8.94 5.07 -25.98
C LEU A 331 8.91 6.52 -25.50
N SER A 332 8.24 7.41 -26.24
CA SER A 332 8.14 8.82 -25.88
C SER A 332 7.26 9.02 -24.65
N ASP A 333 6.10 8.37 -24.59
CA ASP A 333 5.19 8.50 -23.46
C ASP A 333 5.71 7.77 -22.23
N ARG A 334 6.32 6.58 -22.40
CA ARG A 334 7.12 5.92 -21.35
C ARG A 334 8.20 6.85 -20.79
N GLY A 335 8.98 7.47 -21.68
CA GLY A 335 10.02 8.43 -21.30
C GLY A 335 9.46 9.63 -20.53
N ARG A 336 8.31 10.18 -20.96
CA ARG A 336 7.65 11.29 -20.26
C ARG A 336 7.23 10.88 -18.85
N TRP A 337 6.56 9.74 -18.70
CA TRP A 337 6.14 9.23 -17.40
C TRP A 337 7.34 8.98 -16.47
N LEU A 338 8.41 8.36 -16.96
CA LEU A 338 9.64 8.14 -16.19
C LEU A 338 10.26 9.45 -15.68
N GLN A 339 10.23 10.51 -16.50
CA GLN A 339 10.71 11.82 -16.09
C GLN A 339 9.85 12.43 -14.98
N GLU A 340 8.52 12.31 -15.08
CA GLU A 340 7.59 12.79 -14.05
C GLU A 340 7.76 12.01 -12.74
N MET A 341 7.87 10.68 -12.80
CA MET A 341 8.12 9.84 -11.63
C MET A 341 9.49 10.12 -11.00
N ALA A 342 10.54 10.33 -11.80
CA ALA A 342 11.85 10.72 -11.31
C ALA A 342 11.81 12.09 -10.60
N SER A 343 11.14 13.07 -11.20
CA SER A 343 10.95 14.38 -10.58
C SER A 343 10.21 14.27 -9.25
N PHE A 344 9.11 13.50 -9.20
CA PHE A 344 8.36 13.26 -7.97
C PHE A 344 9.21 12.58 -6.89
N LEU A 345 9.85 11.44 -7.22
CA LEU A 345 10.66 10.66 -6.28
C LEU A 345 11.97 11.34 -5.87
N SER A 346 12.42 12.37 -6.58
CA SER A 346 13.55 13.19 -6.13
C SER A 346 13.21 14.06 -4.91
N GLY A 347 11.92 14.41 -4.73
CA GLY A 347 11.44 15.31 -3.68
C GLY A 347 10.70 14.61 -2.54
N VAL A 348 10.66 13.27 -2.50
CA VAL A 348 9.99 12.55 -1.42
C VAL A 348 10.72 12.70 -0.10
N ARG A 349 9.98 12.68 0.99
CA ARG A 349 10.49 12.79 2.34
C ARG A 349 11.47 11.65 2.64
N GLY A 350 12.69 12.02 3.03
CA GLY A 350 13.75 11.06 3.35
C GLY A 350 14.49 10.50 2.13
N ALA A 351 14.29 11.05 0.93
CA ALA A 351 15.00 10.64 -0.28
C ALA A 351 16.53 10.68 -0.13
N GLU A 352 17.07 11.77 0.45
CA GLU A 352 18.51 11.91 0.71
C GLU A 352 19.01 10.86 1.73
N GLY A 353 18.21 10.56 2.76
CA GLY A 353 18.53 9.51 3.72
C GLY A 353 18.54 8.11 3.11
N LEU A 354 17.75 7.88 2.06
CA LEU A 354 17.84 6.65 1.26
C LEU A 354 19.12 6.65 0.40
N ASP A 355 19.47 7.78 -0.21
CA ASP A 355 20.71 7.91 -0.99
C ASP A 355 21.95 7.61 -0.18
N VAL A 356 22.04 8.15 1.04
CA VAL A 356 23.17 7.89 1.94
C VAL A 356 23.25 6.41 2.31
N ARG A 357 22.11 5.79 2.63
CA ARG A 357 22.05 4.37 3.03
C ARG A 357 22.35 3.40 1.88
N LYS A 358 22.02 3.78 0.64
CA LYS A 358 22.27 2.99 -0.57
C LYS A 358 23.51 3.41 -1.34
N SER A 359 24.29 4.36 -0.80
CA SER A 359 25.53 4.83 -1.41
C SER A 359 26.48 3.66 -1.68
N GLY A 360 27.01 3.59 -2.91
CA GLY A 360 27.92 2.53 -3.35
C GLY A 360 27.24 1.21 -3.72
N SER A 361 25.91 1.10 -3.57
CA SER A 361 25.18 -0.09 -4.01
C SER A 361 24.98 -0.08 -5.53
N ARG A 362 25.22 -1.23 -6.18
CA ARG A 362 25.15 -1.37 -7.65
C ARG A 362 23.74 -1.12 -8.20
N ASP A 363 22.71 -1.38 -7.40
CA ASP A 363 21.30 -1.18 -7.72
C ASP A 363 20.80 0.25 -7.43
N TRP A 364 21.69 1.16 -7.02
CA TRP A 364 21.38 2.56 -6.73
C TRP A 364 22.10 3.56 -7.65
N PRO A 365 21.88 3.48 -8.98
CA PRO A 365 22.62 4.30 -9.95
C PRO A 365 22.26 5.80 -9.93
N TYR A 366 21.12 6.19 -9.35
CA TYR A 366 20.66 7.57 -9.36
C TYR A 366 20.38 8.09 -7.93
N THR A 367 20.97 9.24 -7.60
CA THR A 367 20.64 10.01 -6.40
C THR A 367 19.45 10.92 -6.65
N SER A 368 18.86 11.46 -5.58
CA SER A 368 17.75 12.43 -5.65
C SER A 368 18.14 13.66 -6.50
N ALA A 369 19.36 14.17 -6.33
CA ALA A 369 19.90 15.27 -7.12
C ALA A 369 19.99 14.91 -8.62
N ALA A 370 20.41 13.69 -8.96
CA ALA A 370 20.49 13.23 -10.35
C ALA A 370 19.08 13.08 -10.96
N LEU A 371 18.14 12.48 -10.23
CA LEU A 371 16.76 12.27 -10.68
C LEU A 371 16.05 13.60 -10.98
N SER A 372 16.25 14.63 -10.17
CA SER A 372 15.64 15.96 -10.38
C SER A 372 16.05 16.63 -11.71
N ARG A 373 17.11 16.16 -12.35
CA ARG A 373 17.69 16.74 -13.58
C ARG A 373 17.60 15.79 -14.78
N ILE A 374 17.00 14.62 -14.61
CA ILE A 374 16.98 13.59 -15.65
C ILE A 374 16.14 14.06 -16.84
N LYS A 375 16.62 13.79 -18.05
CA LYS A 375 15.91 14.05 -19.30
C LYS A 375 15.83 12.74 -20.07
N THR A 376 14.62 12.31 -20.41
CA THR A 376 14.38 11.02 -21.05
C THR A 376 14.34 11.11 -22.58
N LYS A 377 14.23 12.32 -23.15
CA LYS A 377 14.33 12.55 -24.60
C LYS A 377 15.67 12.03 -25.13
N GLY A 378 15.61 11.06 -26.04
CA GLY A 378 16.78 10.42 -26.65
C GLY A 378 17.46 9.36 -25.77
N MET A 379 16.85 8.96 -24.64
CA MET A 379 17.30 7.78 -23.92
C MET A 379 16.99 6.52 -24.72
N THR A 380 17.93 5.57 -24.71
CA THR A 380 17.71 4.23 -25.24
C THR A 380 16.79 3.45 -24.31
N GLU A 381 16.09 2.45 -24.85
CA GLU A 381 15.20 1.58 -24.08
C GLU A 381 15.92 0.94 -22.88
N ALA A 382 17.11 0.38 -23.08
CA ALA A 382 17.91 -0.19 -22.00
C ALA A 382 18.23 0.80 -20.86
N LYS A 383 18.38 2.10 -21.16
CA LYS A 383 18.57 3.13 -20.13
C LYS A 383 17.26 3.45 -19.40
N MET A 384 16.14 3.43 -20.13
CA MET A 384 14.81 3.58 -19.54
C MET A 384 14.49 2.40 -18.61
N ASP A 385 14.84 1.16 -18.96
CA ASP A 385 14.67 -0.01 -18.11
C ASP A 385 15.44 0.13 -16.78
N ILE A 386 16.69 0.58 -16.85
CA ILE A 386 17.52 0.81 -15.66
C ILE A 386 16.89 1.90 -14.78
N LEU A 387 16.43 3.00 -15.40
CA LEU A 387 15.76 4.09 -14.68
C LEU A 387 14.47 3.60 -14.02
N GLU A 388 13.62 2.89 -14.75
CA GLU A 388 12.34 2.38 -14.27
C GLU A 388 12.50 1.44 -13.07
N ASN A 389 13.41 0.45 -13.17
CA ASN A 389 13.70 -0.45 -12.05
C ASN A 389 14.19 0.33 -10.81
N HIS A 390 15.05 1.33 -11.00
CA HIS A 390 15.52 2.19 -9.91
C HIS A 390 14.37 2.99 -9.28
N LEU A 391 13.48 3.58 -10.09
CA LEU A 391 12.37 4.38 -9.60
C LEU A 391 11.38 3.54 -8.79
N TYR A 392 11.02 2.34 -9.25
CA TYR A 392 10.16 1.45 -8.48
C TYR A 392 10.82 0.98 -7.18
N LEU A 393 12.10 0.63 -7.19
CA LEU A 393 12.83 0.27 -5.96
C LEU A 393 12.82 1.44 -4.97
N ARG A 394 13.11 2.65 -5.45
CA ARG A 394 13.06 3.86 -4.62
C ARG A 394 11.66 4.10 -4.05
N TYR A 395 10.60 3.95 -4.85
CA TYR A 395 9.22 4.07 -4.39
C TYR A 395 8.88 3.03 -3.30
N ALA A 396 9.26 1.77 -3.51
CA ALA A 396 9.01 0.68 -2.56
C ALA A 396 9.74 0.93 -1.22
N LEU A 397 11.02 1.29 -1.28
CA LEU A 397 11.83 1.60 -0.10
C LEU A 397 11.35 2.86 0.63
N ALA A 398 10.98 3.91 -0.10
CA ALA A 398 10.39 5.10 0.49
C ALA A 398 9.08 4.77 1.21
N SER A 399 8.24 3.91 0.62
CA SER A 399 6.98 3.51 1.23
C SER A 399 7.16 2.74 2.53
N VAL A 400 8.10 1.79 2.52
CA VAL A 400 8.49 0.98 3.68
C VAL A 400 9.16 1.83 4.76
N ALA A 401 9.99 2.80 4.40
CA ALA A 401 10.53 3.78 5.35
C ALA A 401 9.44 4.66 5.99
N ARG A 402 8.23 4.67 5.44
CA ARG A 402 7.02 5.28 6.04
C ARG A 402 6.13 4.27 6.76
N GLY A 403 6.57 3.02 6.94
CA GLY A 403 5.84 1.95 7.64
C GLY A 403 4.61 1.41 6.91
N HIS A 404 4.51 1.64 5.60
CA HIS A 404 3.43 1.14 4.77
C HIS A 404 3.96 0.20 3.69
N MET A 405 3.14 -0.75 3.29
CA MET A 405 3.39 -1.49 2.05
C MET A 405 3.09 -0.57 0.87
N PRO A 406 3.97 -0.47 -0.13
CA PRO A 406 3.69 0.29 -1.35
C PRO A 406 2.39 -0.22 -2.01
N VAL A 407 1.59 0.72 -2.50
CA VAL A 407 0.46 0.40 -3.39
C VAL A 407 1.02 -0.07 -4.72
N GLU A 408 0.42 -1.11 -5.28
CA GLU A 408 0.93 -1.77 -6.48
C GLU A 408 0.79 -0.89 -7.72
N PHE A 409 1.81 -0.89 -8.59
CA PHE A 409 1.62 -0.48 -9.98
C PHE A 409 1.22 -1.71 -10.80
N GLN A 410 0.09 -1.62 -11.48
CA GLN A 410 -0.56 -2.74 -12.15
C GLN A 410 -0.60 -2.54 -13.67
N ILE A 411 -0.53 -3.66 -14.38
CA ILE A 411 -0.78 -3.75 -15.82
C ILE A 411 -2.25 -3.45 -16.06
N LEU A 412 -2.54 -2.61 -17.06
CA LEU A 412 -3.91 -2.34 -17.48
C LEU A 412 -4.54 -3.66 -17.97
N PRO A 413 -5.65 -4.14 -17.39
CA PRO A 413 -6.27 -5.37 -17.89
C PRO A 413 -6.76 -5.18 -19.33
N CYS A 414 -6.57 -6.20 -20.16
CA CYS A 414 -6.96 -6.14 -21.57
C CYS A 414 -8.49 -6.03 -21.74
N GLY A 415 -8.92 -5.16 -22.64
CA GLY A 415 -10.33 -4.95 -22.98
C GLY A 415 -10.98 -3.76 -22.28
N ASP A 416 -12.28 -3.55 -22.52
CA ASP A 416 -13.03 -2.48 -21.87
C ASP A 416 -13.42 -2.88 -20.43
N ILE A 417 -12.59 -2.45 -19.49
CA ILE A 417 -12.75 -2.69 -18.05
C ILE A 417 -13.75 -1.74 -17.38
N SER A 418 -14.23 -0.72 -18.10
CA SER A 418 -15.08 0.35 -17.58
C SER A 418 -16.56 0.14 -17.89
N SER A 419 -16.85 -0.64 -18.93
CA SER A 419 -18.21 -1.04 -19.29
C SER A 419 -18.62 -2.36 -18.66
N CYS A 420 -19.92 -2.56 -18.43
CA CYS A 420 -20.46 -3.88 -18.11
C CYS A 420 -20.55 -4.76 -19.38
N GLN A 421 -20.71 -6.07 -19.20
CA GLN A 421 -20.86 -7.02 -20.32
C GLN A 421 -21.95 -6.60 -21.31
N GLU A 422 -23.09 -6.12 -20.83
CA GLU A 422 -24.17 -5.68 -21.71
C GLU A 422 -23.74 -4.50 -22.60
N CYS A 423 -23.12 -3.47 -22.01
CA CYS A 423 -22.59 -2.33 -22.77
C CYS A 423 -21.56 -2.76 -23.82
N ARG A 424 -20.65 -3.68 -23.46
CA ARG A 424 -19.66 -4.21 -24.40
C ARG A 424 -20.32 -4.97 -25.55
N LEU A 425 -21.33 -5.79 -25.28
CA LEU A 425 -22.08 -6.51 -26.31
C LEU A 425 -22.88 -5.55 -27.21
N GLN A 426 -23.48 -4.51 -26.63
CA GLN A 426 -24.17 -3.48 -27.41
C GLN A 426 -23.20 -2.72 -28.32
N TYR A 427 -21.99 -2.39 -27.84
CA TYR A 427 -20.94 -1.79 -28.66
C TYR A 427 -20.55 -2.70 -29.82
N VAL A 428 -20.27 -3.98 -29.56
CA VAL A 428 -19.95 -4.96 -30.61
C VAL A 428 -21.10 -5.14 -31.60
N ARG A 429 -22.36 -5.10 -31.18
CA ARG A 429 -23.49 -5.18 -32.13
C ARG A 429 -23.61 -3.93 -33.01
N LYS A 430 -23.31 -2.74 -32.48
CA LYS A 430 -23.38 -1.48 -33.23
C LYS A 430 -22.20 -1.27 -34.17
N HIS A 431 -21.04 -1.82 -33.82
CA HIS A 431 -19.77 -1.60 -34.53
C HIS A 431 -19.16 -2.87 -35.13
N GLY A 432 -19.84 -4.01 -35.00
CA GLY A 432 -19.36 -5.33 -35.44
C GLY A 432 -19.21 -5.43 -36.95
N ASP A 433 -20.12 -4.83 -37.70
CA ASP A 433 -20.02 -4.75 -39.17
C ASP A 433 -18.79 -3.93 -39.61
N MET A 434 -18.41 -2.93 -38.81
CA MET A 434 -17.20 -2.12 -39.02
C MET A 434 -15.92 -2.91 -38.69
N MET A 435 -15.97 -3.79 -37.68
CA MET A 435 -14.85 -4.68 -37.32
C MET A 435 -14.65 -5.79 -38.37
N GLN A 436 -15.74 -6.31 -38.96
CA GLN A 436 -15.65 -7.23 -40.09
C GLN A 436 -15.05 -6.57 -41.34
N GLN A 437 -15.34 -5.28 -41.59
CA GLN A 437 -14.71 -4.53 -42.68
C GLN A 437 -13.21 -4.24 -42.47
N LEU A 438 -12.73 -4.19 -41.22
CA LEU A 438 -11.31 -4.07 -40.90
C LEU A 438 -10.55 -5.39 -41.12
N ASP A 439 -11.20 -6.54 -40.90
CA ASP A 439 -10.65 -7.87 -41.24
C ASP A 439 -10.65 -8.15 -42.76
N GLU A 440 -11.43 -7.40 -43.55
CA GLU A 440 -11.48 -7.48 -45.02
C GLU A 440 -10.52 -6.50 -45.72
N LEU A 441 -9.79 -5.65 -44.98
CA LEU A 441 -8.71 -4.86 -45.57
C LEU A 441 -7.63 -5.83 -46.07
N PRO A 442 -7.15 -5.68 -47.32
CA PRO A 442 -6.07 -6.51 -47.82
C PRO A 442 -4.88 -6.38 -46.88
N ASP A 443 -4.30 -7.53 -46.55
CA ASP A 443 -3.07 -7.71 -45.78
C ASP A 443 -1.91 -7.07 -46.56
N GLU A 444 -1.89 -5.73 -46.66
CA GLU A 444 -0.72 -4.97 -47.06
C GLU A 444 0.25 -5.10 -45.88
N GLY A 445 1.01 -6.19 -45.92
CA GLY A 445 2.01 -6.55 -44.93
C GLY A 445 3.00 -5.42 -44.66
N PRO A 446 3.78 -5.54 -43.58
CA PRO A 446 4.69 -4.49 -43.14
C PRO A 446 5.91 -4.42 -44.07
N GLU A 447 5.82 -3.64 -45.14
CA GLU A 447 7.01 -3.18 -45.89
C GLU A 447 7.45 -1.76 -45.52
N TYR A 448 6.69 -1.00 -44.73
CA TYR A 448 7.11 0.33 -44.29
C TYR A 448 6.58 0.70 -42.91
N TRP A 449 7.24 0.25 -41.84
CA TRP A 449 7.32 0.94 -40.54
C TRP A 449 8.63 0.65 -39.84
#